data_AF-A0A2I0IKW0-F1
#
_entry.id   AF-A0A2I0IKW0-F1
#
_cell.length_a   1.000
_cell.length_b   1.000
_cell.length_c   1.000
_cell.angle_alpha   90.00
_cell.angle_beta   90.00
_cell.angle_gamma   90.00
#
_symmetry.space_group_name_H-M   'P 1'
#
loop_
_entity.id
_entity.type
_entity.pdbx_description
1 polymer ?
#
loop_
_entity_poly.entity_id
_entity_poly.type
_entity_poly.pdbx_seq_one_letter_code
_entity_poly.pdbx_strand_id
1 'polypeptide(L)'
;MSSLLQSFLDPKKNSSAAHHVKAALSRRLRNCGYRCNEVESKEVFNRLPRETVDAQNHGLKRAMDLSARPGFLPQNLQLNSTLSITFRISGMFLSAVVFSFYLIYLKMGPICLSFNSFYQFLFYSSKLHLVTLELSALAIAYHIWGGIRHLRQDFGGLRGKRLK
;
A
#
# COMPACT_ATOMS: atom_id res chain seq x y z
N MET A 1 -15.61 10.27 -15.61
CA MET A 1 -15.12 11.34 -14.73
C MET A 1 -13.64 11.10 -14.37
N SER A 2 -12.70 11.29 -15.31
CA SER A 2 -11.26 10.97 -15.08
C SER A 2 -10.25 12.01 -15.56
N SER A 3 -10.69 13.14 -16.15
CA SER A 3 -9.79 14.11 -16.80
C SER A 3 -8.81 14.81 -15.84
N LEU A 4 -9.25 15.08 -14.60
CA LEU A 4 -8.39 15.70 -13.58
C LEU A 4 -7.34 14.74 -13.02
N LEU A 5 -7.70 13.48 -12.76
CA LEU A 5 -6.73 12.49 -12.27
C LEU A 5 -5.67 12.16 -13.32
N GLN A 6 -6.05 12.09 -14.60
CA GLN A 6 -5.10 11.98 -15.72
C GLN A 6 -4.13 13.17 -15.75
N SER A 7 -4.61 14.40 -15.54
CA SER A 7 -3.78 15.60 -15.53
C SER A 7 -2.71 15.61 -14.43
N PHE A 8 -2.99 14.99 -13.27
CA PHE A 8 -2.02 14.90 -12.18
C PHE A 8 -1.00 13.78 -12.37
N LEU A 9 -1.42 12.68 -12.99
CA LEU A 9 -0.59 11.51 -13.27
C LEU A 9 0.28 11.67 -14.52
N ASP A 10 -0.09 12.54 -15.47
CA ASP A 10 0.68 12.79 -16.69
C ASP A 10 1.94 13.63 -16.41
N PRO A 11 3.15 13.06 -16.51
CA PRO A 11 4.40 13.78 -16.27
C PRO A 11 4.67 14.88 -17.30
N LYS A 12 3.89 14.94 -18.38
CA LYS A 12 3.95 16.02 -19.39
C LYS A 12 3.20 17.28 -18.96
N LYS A 13 2.15 17.14 -18.13
CA LYS A 13 1.32 18.26 -17.65
C LYS A 13 1.69 18.71 -16.23
N ASN A 14 2.31 17.83 -15.43
CA ASN A 14 2.67 18.11 -14.05
C ASN A 14 4.20 18.05 -13.83
N SER A 15 4.81 19.20 -13.53
CA SER A 15 6.24 19.38 -13.25
C SER A 15 6.75 18.48 -12.12
N SER A 16 5.95 18.28 -11.08
CA SER A 16 6.33 17.43 -9.93
C SER A 16 6.44 15.95 -10.32
N ALA A 17 5.47 15.43 -11.06
CA ALA A 17 5.49 14.07 -11.60
C ALA A 17 6.68 13.87 -12.56
N ALA A 18 6.98 14.87 -13.39
CA ALA A 18 8.17 14.86 -14.26
C ALA A 18 9.48 14.73 -13.46
N HIS A 19 9.61 15.49 -12.37
CA HIS A 19 10.80 15.48 -11.52
C HIS A 19 10.99 14.12 -10.82
N HIS A 20 9.91 13.51 -10.34
CA HIS A 20 9.96 12.17 -9.73
C HIS A 20 10.37 11.08 -10.73
N VAL A 21 9.82 11.10 -11.95
CA VAL A 21 10.21 10.16 -13.02
C VAL A 21 11.68 10.36 -13.40
N LYS A 22 12.13 11.61 -13.56
CA LYS A 22 13.54 11.95 -13.85
C LYS A 22 14.49 11.48 -12.74
N ALA A 23 14.12 11.67 -11.48
CA ALA A 23 14.91 11.21 -10.33
C ALA A 23 14.95 9.68 -10.22
N ALA A 24 13.84 9.00 -10.47
CA ALA A 24 13.77 7.54 -10.46
C ALA A 24 14.60 6.91 -11.61
N LEU A 25 14.50 7.48 -12.81
CA LEU A 25 15.23 7.02 -13.98
C LEU A 25 16.74 7.23 -13.81
N SER A 26 17.16 8.41 -13.35
CA SER A 26 18.58 8.71 -13.09
C SER A 26 19.19 7.84 -12.00
N ARG A 27 18.40 7.34 -11.04
CA ARG A 27 18.86 6.32 -10.07
C ARG A 27 19.06 4.95 -10.74
N ARG A 28 18.14 4.54 -11.62
CA ARG A 28 18.24 3.27 -12.35
C ARG A 28 19.41 3.25 -13.34
N LEU A 29 19.62 4.34 -14.09
CA LEU A 29 20.73 4.46 -15.04
C LEU A 29 22.10 4.48 -14.32
N ARG A 30 22.18 5.12 -13.15
CA ARG A 30 23.37 5.04 -12.27
C ARG A 30 23.65 3.62 -11.79
N ASN A 31 22.62 2.87 -11.40
CA ASN A 31 22.77 1.45 -11.06
C ASN A 31 23.19 0.58 -12.26
N CYS A 32 22.87 1.00 -13.49
CA CYS A 32 23.35 0.39 -14.73
C CYS A 32 24.74 0.90 -15.18
N GLY A 33 25.42 1.75 -14.40
CA GLY A 33 26.77 2.24 -14.67
C GLY A 33 26.87 3.46 -15.59
N TYR A 34 25.75 4.06 -16.02
CA TYR A 34 25.75 5.23 -16.90
C TYR A 34 25.66 6.55 -16.10
N ARG A 35 26.64 7.44 -16.30
CA ARG A 35 26.68 8.79 -15.70
C ARG A 35 26.12 9.81 -16.70
N CYS A 36 24.80 9.89 -16.83
CA CYS A 36 24.17 10.80 -17.80
C CYS A 36 24.25 12.26 -17.36
N ASN A 37 24.74 13.12 -18.25
CA ASN A 37 24.54 14.57 -18.18
C ASN A 37 23.10 14.93 -18.62
N GLU A 38 22.54 16.07 -18.18
CA GLU A 38 21.12 16.42 -18.44
C GLU A 38 20.74 16.49 -19.92
N VAL A 39 21.70 16.86 -20.78
CA VAL A 39 21.52 16.96 -22.24
C VAL A 39 21.44 15.56 -22.88
N GLU A 40 22.31 14.65 -22.45
CA GLU A 40 22.38 13.27 -22.94
C GLU A 40 21.18 12.44 -22.44
N SER A 41 20.71 12.68 -21.22
CA SER A 41 19.54 12.00 -20.67
C SER A 41 18.26 12.27 -21.47
N LYS A 42 18.10 13.47 -22.06
CA LYS A 42 16.93 13.78 -22.91
C LYS A 42 17.01 13.07 -24.25
N GLU A 43 18.21 12.94 -24.80
CA GLU A 43 18.43 12.29 -26.08
C GLU A 43 18.37 10.77 -25.96
N VAL A 44 18.96 10.18 -24.92
CA VAL A 44 18.82 8.75 -24.59
C VAL A 44 17.37 8.40 -24.23
N PHE A 45 16.61 9.31 -23.63
CA PHE A 45 15.18 9.12 -23.38
C PHE A 45 14.34 9.21 -24.65
N ASN A 46 14.68 10.10 -25.59
CA ASN A 46 14.03 10.16 -26.90
C ASN A 46 14.44 9.01 -27.83
N ARG A 47 15.62 8.42 -27.61
CA ARG A 47 16.12 7.20 -28.28
C ARG A 47 15.73 5.92 -27.55
N LEU A 48 15.15 6.02 -26.34
CA LEU A 48 14.61 4.88 -25.62
C LEU A 48 13.52 4.31 -26.52
N PRO A 49 13.60 3.05 -26.95
CA PRO A 49 12.73 2.57 -28.01
C PRO A 49 11.31 2.53 -27.46
N ARG A 50 10.51 3.55 -27.78
CA ARG A 50 9.11 3.63 -27.37
C ARG A 50 8.36 2.36 -27.76
N GLU A 51 8.70 1.78 -28.91
CA GLU A 51 8.16 0.49 -29.34
C GLU A 51 8.44 -0.64 -28.35
N THR A 52 9.64 -0.73 -27.76
CA THR A 52 9.94 -1.77 -26.76
C THR A 52 9.17 -1.54 -25.46
N VAL A 53 9.00 -0.29 -25.05
CA VAL A 53 8.22 0.09 -23.85
C VAL A 53 6.74 -0.15 -24.07
N ASP A 54 6.22 0.21 -25.23
CA ASP A 54 4.81 0.05 -25.61
C ASP A 54 4.47 -1.43 -25.84
N ALA A 55 5.39 -2.20 -26.44
CA ALA A 55 5.27 -3.66 -26.53
C ALA A 55 5.30 -4.33 -25.15
N GLN A 56 6.13 -3.84 -24.22
CA GLN A 56 6.14 -4.31 -22.83
C GLN A 56 4.84 -3.96 -22.10
N ASN A 57 4.36 -2.73 -22.25
CA ASN A 57 3.10 -2.28 -21.65
C ASN A 57 1.92 -3.07 -22.20
N HIS A 58 1.92 -3.38 -23.50
CA HIS A 58 0.89 -4.20 -24.13
C HIS A 58 1.00 -5.69 -23.71
N GLY A 59 2.21 -6.19 -23.51
CA GLY A 59 2.46 -7.51 -22.93
C GLY A 59 1.99 -7.61 -21.48
N LEU A 60 2.25 -6.58 -20.67
CA LEU A 60 1.81 -6.49 -19.28
C LEU A 60 0.29 -6.40 -19.18
N LYS A 61 -0.35 -5.62 -20.06
CA LYS A 61 -1.81 -5.55 -20.19
C LYS A 61 -2.40 -6.92 -20.49
N ARG A 62 -1.86 -7.64 -21.49
CA ARG A 62 -2.30 -9.01 -21.83
C ARG A 62 -2.08 -10.00 -20.70
N ALA A 63 -0.95 -9.94 -20.00
CA ALA A 63 -0.68 -10.79 -18.84
C ALA A 63 -1.64 -10.51 -17.68
N MET A 64 -2.01 -9.25 -17.46
CA MET A 64 -3.00 -8.83 -16.47
C MET A 64 -4.40 -9.32 -16.84
N ASP A 65 -4.81 -9.17 -18.10
CA ASP A 65 -6.09 -9.67 -18.61
C ASP A 65 -6.18 -11.21 -18.50
N LEU A 66 -5.06 -11.92 -18.72
CA LEU A 66 -4.97 -13.37 -18.47
C LEU A 66 -5.04 -13.69 -16.97
N SER A 67 -4.36 -12.92 -16.13
CA SER A 67 -4.37 -13.08 -14.67
C SER A 67 -5.74 -12.84 -14.04
N ALA A 68 -6.63 -12.10 -14.70
CA ALA A 68 -8.01 -11.88 -14.28
C ALA A 68 -8.95 -13.02 -14.69
N ARG A 69 -8.50 -13.97 -15.54
CA ARG A 69 -9.31 -15.13 -15.92
C ARG A 69 -9.37 -16.15 -14.77
N PRO A 70 -10.55 -16.71 -14.45
CA PRO A 70 -10.67 -17.77 -13.47
C PRO A 70 -9.77 -18.95 -13.85
N GLY A 71 -8.88 -19.36 -12.94
CA GLY A 71 -8.00 -20.52 -13.12
C GLY A 71 -6.59 -20.26 -13.68
N PHE A 72 -6.25 -19.02 -14.06
CA PHE A 72 -4.91 -18.73 -14.62
C PHE A 72 -3.86 -18.37 -13.57
N LEU A 73 -4.28 -17.83 -12.42
CA LEU A 73 -3.37 -17.58 -11.31
C LEU A 73 -3.18 -18.85 -10.48
N PRO A 74 -1.93 -19.25 -10.20
CA PRO A 74 -1.69 -20.31 -9.24
C PRO A 74 -2.21 -19.83 -7.87
N GLN A 75 -3.00 -20.67 -7.20
CA GLN A 75 -3.74 -20.30 -5.98
C GLN A 75 -2.85 -19.66 -4.91
N ASN A 76 -1.58 -20.07 -4.84
CA ASN A 76 -0.59 -19.49 -3.94
C ASN A 76 -0.35 -17.98 -4.13
N LEU A 77 -0.42 -17.46 -5.37
CA LEU A 77 -0.18 -16.04 -5.66
C LEU A 77 -1.37 -15.16 -5.24
N GLN A 78 -2.59 -15.66 -5.48
CA GLN A 78 -3.82 -15.02 -5.04
C GLN A 78 -3.89 -14.97 -3.51
N LEU A 79 -3.58 -16.09 -2.84
CA LEU A 79 -3.55 -16.16 -1.38
C LEU A 79 -2.54 -15.19 -0.77
N ASN A 80 -1.31 -15.13 -1.31
CA ASN A 80 -0.29 -14.23 -0.74
C ASN A 80 -0.65 -12.74 -0.92
N SER A 81 -1.30 -12.38 -2.03
CA SER A 81 -1.78 -11.02 -2.29
C SER A 81 -2.92 -10.65 -1.34
N THR A 82 -3.92 -11.52 -1.19
CA THR A 82 -5.04 -11.31 -0.27
C THR A 82 -4.57 -11.22 1.17
N LEU A 83 -3.66 -12.10 1.60
CA LEU A 83 -3.10 -12.05 2.96
C LEU A 83 -2.37 -10.73 3.26
N SER A 84 -1.62 -10.20 2.29
CA SER A 84 -0.93 -8.90 2.41
C SER A 84 -1.92 -7.74 2.57
N ILE A 85 -3.01 -7.75 1.79
CA ILE A 85 -4.05 -6.72 1.87
C ILE A 85 -4.78 -6.80 3.22
N THR A 86 -5.19 -8.00 3.65
CA THR A 86 -5.86 -8.21 4.93
C THR A 86 -4.97 -7.80 6.11
N PHE A 87 -3.64 -7.99 6.01
CA PHE A 87 -2.69 -7.56 7.05
C PHE A 87 -2.70 -6.03 7.23
N ARG A 88 -2.73 -5.29 6.12
CA ARG A 88 -2.84 -3.82 6.17
C ARG A 88 -4.19 -3.38 6.74
N ILE A 89 -5.28 -4.00 6.31
CA ILE A 89 -6.63 -3.68 6.80
C ILE A 89 -6.75 -3.94 8.30
N SER A 90 -6.25 -5.07 8.79
CA SER A 90 -6.24 -5.40 10.22
C SER A 90 -5.48 -4.37 11.05
N GLY A 91 -4.32 -3.89 10.56
CA GLY A 91 -3.54 -2.85 11.22
C GLY A 91 -4.26 -1.48 11.23
N MET A 92 -4.87 -1.09 10.11
CA MET A 92 -5.68 0.14 10.04
C MET A 92 -6.86 0.10 11.01
N PHE A 93 -7.58 -1.03 11.05
CA PHE A 93 -8.69 -1.24 11.98
C PHE A 93 -8.23 -1.12 13.44
N LEU A 94 -7.16 -1.83 13.82
CA LEU A 94 -6.66 -1.82 15.19
C LEU A 94 -6.19 -0.41 15.60
N SER A 95 -5.50 0.30 14.71
CA SER A 95 -5.10 1.70 14.94
C SER A 95 -6.30 2.62 15.12
N ALA A 96 -7.36 2.44 14.33
CA ALA A 96 -8.57 3.26 14.43
C ALA A 96 -9.29 3.02 15.77
N VAL A 97 -9.39 1.77 16.22
CA VAL A 97 -9.99 1.43 17.52
C VAL A 97 -9.21 2.09 18.67
N VAL A 98 -7.88 1.94 18.70
CA VAL A 98 -7.03 2.53 19.75
C VAL A 98 -7.11 4.06 19.74
N PHE A 99 -7.04 4.68 18.56
CA PHE A 99 -7.12 6.13 18.42
C PHE A 99 -8.48 6.68 18.84
N SER A 100 -9.57 5.99 18.47
CA SER A 100 -10.93 6.38 18.85
C SER A 100 -11.13 6.28 20.36
N PHE A 101 -10.64 5.19 20.98
CA PHE A 101 -10.64 5.04 22.44
C PHE A 101 -9.85 6.18 23.10
N TYR A 102 -8.63 6.46 22.61
CA TYR A 102 -7.80 7.56 23.12
C TYR A 102 -8.53 8.91 23.07
N LEU A 103 -9.17 9.25 21.93
CA LEU A 103 -9.89 10.52 21.81
C LEU A 103 -11.10 10.61 22.75
N ILE A 104 -11.89 9.54 22.86
CA ILE A 104 -13.10 9.52 23.68
C ILE A 104 -12.74 9.63 25.17
N TYR A 105 -11.77 8.83 25.65
CA TYR A 105 -11.47 8.76 27.08
C TYR A 105 -10.52 9.85 27.57
N LEU A 106 -9.47 10.18 26.82
CA LEU A 106 -8.42 11.09 27.30
C LEU A 106 -8.66 12.55 26.91
N LYS A 107 -9.25 12.80 25.75
CA LYS A 107 -9.49 14.18 25.26
C LYS A 107 -10.91 14.65 25.55
N MET A 108 -11.89 13.78 25.32
CA MET A 108 -13.32 14.11 25.43
C MET A 108 -13.97 13.60 26.72
N GLY A 109 -13.21 12.97 27.63
CA GLY A 109 -13.72 12.46 28.91
C GLY A 109 -14.59 13.46 29.70
N PRO A 110 -14.19 14.74 29.84
CA PRO A 110 -15.00 15.74 30.55
C PRO A 110 -16.31 16.07 29.81
N ILE A 111 -16.29 16.07 28.48
CA ILE A 111 -17.44 16.39 27.63
C ILE A 111 -18.42 15.22 27.60
N CYS A 112 -17.92 13.98 27.64
CA CYS A 112 -18.71 12.76 27.71
C CYS A 112 -19.58 12.70 28.96
N LEU A 113 -19.08 13.19 30.09
CA LEU A 113 -19.79 13.18 31.37
C LEU A 113 -20.63 14.44 31.61
N SER A 114 -20.39 15.52 30.85
CA SER A 114 -21.10 16.80 31.04
C SER A 114 -22.30 16.97 30.09
N PHE A 115 -22.29 16.38 28.89
CA PHE A 115 -23.39 16.48 27.92
C PHE A 115 -24.24 15.22 27.88
N ASN A 116 -25.51 15.32 28.30
CA ASN A 116 -26.45 14.20 28.35
C ASN A 116 -26.63 13.48 26.98
N SER A 117 -26.74 14.23 25.88
CA SER A 117 -26.89 13.65 24.54
C SER A 117 -25.68 12.83 24.10
N PHE A 118 -24.47 13.27 24.47
CA PHE A 118 -23.23 12.57 24.13
C PHE A 118 -23.06 11.30 24.98
N TYR A 119 -23.40 11.39 26.26
CA TYR A 119 -23.46 10.24 27.16
C TYR A 119 -24.43 9.17 26.66
N GLN A 120 -25.67 9.55 26.30
CA GLN A 120 -26.65 8.61 25.74
C GLN A 120 -26.14 7.96 24.45
N PHE A 121 -25.52 8.72 23.55
CA PHE A 121 -24.94 8.17 22.32
C PHE A 121 -23.89 7.09 22.61
N LEU A 122 -22.94 7.36 23.50
CA LEU A 122 -21.93 6.38 23.92
C LEU A 122 -22.55 5.16 24.62
N PHE A 123 -23.52 5.39 25.50
CA PHE A 123 -24.20 4.33 26.23
C PHE A 123 -24.96 3.39 25.29
N TYR A 124 -25.68 3.91 24.29
CA TYR A 124 -26.35 3.07 23.29
C TYR A 124 -25.36 2.37 22.36
N SER A 125 -24.28 3.05 21.96
CA SER A 125 -23.22 2.47 21.14
C SER A 125 -22.47 1.33 21.86
N SER A 126 -22.41 1.37 23.20
CA SER A 126 -21.77 0.32 24.01
C SER A 126 -22.36 -1.09 23.79
N LYS A 127 -23.59 -1.19 23.28
CA LYS A 127 -24.20 -2.48 22.89
C LYS A 127 -23.43 -3.19 21.77
N LEU A 128 -22.64 -2.46 20.97
CA LEU A 128 -21.77 -3.00 19.93
C LEU A 128 -20.38 -3.37 20.46
N HIS A 129 -20.09 -3.10 21.73
CA HIS A 129 -18.75 -3.28 22.30
C HIS A 129 -18.27 -4.73 22.22
N LEU A 130 -19.14 -5.70 22.49
CA LEU A 130 -18.80 -7.13 22.39
C LEU A 130 -18.35 -7.50 20.98
N VAL A 131 -19.09 -7.06 19.96
CA VAL A 131 -18.73 -7.30 18.56
C VAL A 131 -17.39 -6.63 18.21
N THR A 132 -17.18 -5.40 18.67
CA THR A 132 -15.89 -4.70 18.46
C THR A 132 -14.73 -5.42 19.15
N LEU A 133 -14.94 -5.98 20.34
CA LEU A 133 -13.91 -6.76 21.06
C LEU A 133 -13.54 -8.04 20.31
N GLU A 134 -14.52 -8.81 19.86
CA GLU A 134 -14.29 -10.04 19.08
C GLU A 134 -13.53 -9.74 17.77
N LEU A 135 -13.96 -8.72 17.03
CA LEU A 135 -13.26 -8.29 15.81
C LEU A 135 -11.84 -7.79 16.10
N SER A 136 -11.63 -7.11 17.23
CA SER A 136 -10.30 -6.64 17.65
C SER A 136 -9.41 -7.81 18.05
N ALA A 137 -9.93 -8.80 18.77
CA ALA A 137 -9.19 -10.00 19.15
C ALA A 137 -8.78 -10.79 17.90
N LEU A 138 -9.70 -10.99 16.94
CA LEU A 138 -9.41 -11.62 15.67
C LEU A 138 -8.37 -10.83 14.86
N ALA A 139 -8.50 -9.50 14.81
CA ALA A 139 -7.55 -8.64 14.12
C ALA A 139 -6.15 -8.72 14.74
N ILE A 140 -6.05 -8.71 16.08
CA ILE A 140 -4.78 -8.85 16.80
C ILE A 140 -4.15 -10.22 16.51
N ALA A 141 -4.92 -11.30 16.63
CA ALA A 141 -4.43 -12.66 16.36
C ALA A 141 -3.88 -12.77 14.92
N TYR A 142 -4.62 -12.24 13.95
CA TYR A 142 -4.20 -12.21 12.56
C TYR A 142 -2.96 -11.33 12.34
N HIS A 143 -2.89 -10.16 12.97
CA HIS A 143 -1.77 -9.23 12.83
C HIS A 143 -0.49 -9.77 13.47
N ILE A 144 -0.58 -10.42 14.63
CA ILE A 144 0.56 -11.08 15.28
C ILE A 144 1.08 -12.22 14.40
N TRP A 145 0.20 -13.10 13.92
CA TRP A 145 0.58 -14.19 13.03
C TRP A 145 1.24 -13.69 11.73
N GLY A 146 0.61 -12.71 11.09
CA GLY A 146 1.13 -12.07 9.88
C GLY A 146 2.49 -11.39 10.12
N GLY A 147 2.65 -10.72 11.26
CA GLY A 147 3.90 -10.10 11.68
C GLY A 147 5.03 -11.11 11.87
N ILE A 148 4.78 -12.21 12.58
CA ILE A 148 5.75 -13.31 12.75
C ILE A 148 6.14 -13.89 11.39
N ARG A 149 5.17 -14.11 10.49
CA ARG A 149 5.44 -14.60 9.13
C ARG A 149 6.36 -13.66 8.35
N HIS A 150 6.11 -12.35 8.42
CA HIS A 150 6.94 -11.32 7.77
C HIS A 150 8.35 -11.29 8.35
N LEU A 151 8.50 -11.25 9.68
CA LEU A 151 9.79 -11.30 10.35
C LEU A 151 10.59 -12.55 9.94
N ARG A 152 9.94 -13.72 9.89
CA ARG A 152 10.59 -14.96 9.46
C ARG A 152 11.09 -14.88 8.01
N GLN A 153 10.36 -14.22 7.11
CA GLN A 153 10.80 -14.02 5.73
C GLN A 153 12.01 -13.08 5.66
N ASP A 154 12.01 -12.00 6.44
CA ASP A 154 13.11 -11.03 6.47
C ASP A 154 14.39 -11.67 7.04
N PHE A 155 14.30 -12.41 8.15
CA PHE A 155 15.44 -13.12 8.75
C PHE A 155 15.88 -14.35 7.94
N GLY A 156 14.94 -15.07 7.31
CA GLY A 156 15.24 -16.19 6.42
C GLY A 156 15.98 -15.75 5.15
N GLY A 157 15.60 -14.60 4.59
CA GLY A 157 16.28 -14.00 3.43
C GLY A 157 17.69 -13.50 3.74
N LEU A 158 17.94 -13.04 4.99
CA LEU A 158 19.28 -12.65 5.44
C LEU A 158 20.22 -13.87 5.57
N ARG A 159 19.71 -15.03 5.98
CA ARG A 159 20.51 -16.27 6.12
C ARG A 159 20.98 -16.81 4.76
N GLY A 160 20.17 -16.67 3.70
CA GLY A 160 20.55 -17.07 2.33
C GLY A 160 21.55 -16.15 1.63
N LYS A 161 21.66 -14.88 2.06
CA LYS A 161 22.61 -13.91 1.49
C LYS A 161 23.99 -13.91 2.17
N ARG A 162 24.12 -14.53 3.35
CA ARG A 162 25.39 -14.64 4.09
C ARG A 162 26.18 -15.92 3.80
N LEU A 163 25.63 -16.81 2.97
CA LEU A 163 26.21 -18.11 2.58
C LEU A 163 26.56 -18.17 1.08
N LYS A 164 26.71 -17.03 0.41
CA LYS A 164 27.29 -16.92 -0.94
C LYS A 164 28.46 -15.97 -0.91
#